data_AF-A0A836VMI6-F1
#
_entry.id   AF-A0A836VMI6-F1
#
_cell.length_a   1.000
_cell.length_b   1.000
_cell.length_c   1.000
_cell.angle_alpha   90.00
_cell.angle_beta   90.00
_cell.angle_gamma   90.00
#
_symmetry.space_group_name_H-M   'P 1'
#
loop_
_entity.id
_entity.type
_entity.pdbx_description
1 polymer ?
#
loop_
_entity_poly.entity_id
_entity_poly.type
_entity_poly.pdbx_seq_one_letter_code
_entity_poly.pdbx_strand_id
1 'polypeptide(L)'
;MGFGEALIAGVLMISPVQAEVPKSEPSAECLALNMYYEARDQGVGGALAVSFVVFNRVRDDRFPNTVCQVIKQGPVRESWKTRKTKDPNDAVFYPIRDKCQFSWWCDGLSDNPKEKKIYARFLDIANGMIRNEYNL
;
A
#
# COMPACT_ATOMS: atom_id res chain seq x y z
N MET A 1 -35.95 -49.18 -21.11
CA MET A 1 -37.35 -48.81 -20.78
C MET A 1 -37.37 -48.45 -19.31
N GLY A 2 -37.69 -47.26 -18.80
CA GLY A 2 -38.13 -45.96 -19.29
C GLY A 2 -38.20 -45.08 -18.02
N PHE A 3 -37.49 -43.95 -18.00
CA PHE A 3 -38.01 -42.58 -17.82
C PHE A 3 -39.17 -42.36 -16.83
N GLY A 4 -38.92 -41.43 -15.90
CA GLY A 4 -39.92 -40.76 -15.05
C GLY A 4 -39.37 -40.47 -13.65
N GLU A 5 -39.31 -39.27 -13.09
CA GLU A 5 -39.42 -37.87 -13.53
C GLU A 5 -39.02 -37.01 -12.29
N ALA A 6 -38.46 -35.81 -12.53
CA ALA A 6 -38.48 -34.57 -11.72
C ALA A 6 -38.23 -34.64 -10.18
N LEU A 7 -37.34 -33.84 -9.57
CA LEU A 7 -37.30 -32.37 -9.60
C LEU A 7 -35.89 -31.89 -9.24
N ILE A 8 -35.24 -31.20 -10.19
CA ILE A 8 -34.11 -30.32 -9.90
C ILE A 8 -34.72 -29.02 -9.36
N ALA A 9 -35.04 -29.00 -8.06
CA ALA A 9 -35.20 -27.75 -7.33
C ALA A 9 -33.80 -27.39 -6.81
N GLY A 10 -33.06 -26.51 -7.47
CA GLY A 10 -33.48 -25.11 -7.56
C GLY A 10 -33.10 -24.39 -6.27
N VAL A 11 -31.87 -24.56 -5.78
CA VAL A 11 -31.25 -23.62 -4.85
C VAL A 11 -29.90 -23.23 -5.45
N LEU A 12 -29.94 -22.34 -6.44
CA LEU A 12 -28.80 -21.46 -6.66
C LEU A 12 -28.73 -20.56 -5.43
N MET A 13 -27.93 -20.99 -4.45
CA MET A 13 -27.49 -20.13 -3.36
C MET A 13 -26.72 -18.98 -4.00
N ILE A 14 -27.41 -17.89 -4.32
CA ILE A 14 -26.77 -16.61 -4.60
C ILE A 14 -26.32 -16.09 -3.23
N SER A 15 -25.30 -16.73 -2.66
CA SER A 15 -24.51 -16.06 -1.64
C SER A 15 -23.97 -14.80 -2.33
N PRO A 16 -24.07 -13.61 -1.71
CA PRO A 16 -23.20 -12.53 -2.15
C PRO A 16 -21.80 -13.12 -2.07
N VAL A 17 -21.08 -13.13 -3.20
CA VAL A 17 -19.63 -13.22 -3.17
C VAL A 17 -19.21 -12.04 -2.30
N GLN A 18 -19.00 -12.32 -1.02
CA GLN A 18 -18.11 -11.51 -0.23
C GLN A 18 -16.77 -11.78 -0.90
N ALA A 19 -16.41 -10.93 -1.86
CA ALA A 19 -15.04 -10.87 -2.32
C ALA A 19 -14.27 -10.53 -1.05
N GLU A 20 -13.70 -11.55 -0.41
CA GLU A 20 -12.65 -11.37 0.57
C GLU A 20 -11.60 -10.59 -0.20
N VAL A 21 -11.54 -9.27 0.01
CA VAL A 21 -10.50 -8.43 -0.57
C VAL A 21 -9.21 -9.11 -0.11
N PRO A 22 -8.44 -9.74 -1.02
CA PRO A 22 -7.24 -10.46 -0.62
C PRO A 22 -6.42 -9.50 0.21
N LYS A 23 -6.13 -9.89 1.46
CA LYS A 23 -5.33 -9.12 2.41
C LYS A 23 -4.08 -8.70 1.64
N SER A 24 -4.05 -7.43 1.23
CA SER A 24 -3.06 -7.00 0.25
C SER A 24 -1.69 -7.28 0.81
N GLU A 25 -0.78 -7.80 -0.01
CA GLU A 25 0.64 -7.60 0.25
C GLU A 25 0.84 -6.12 0.63
N PRO A 26 1.55 -5.77 1.72
CA PRO A 26 1.61 -4.41 2.29
C PRO A 26 1.96 -3.29 1.28
N SER A 27 2.50 -3.67 0.12
CA SER A 27 2.76 -2.83 -1.05
C SER A 27 1.56 -1.97 -1.48
N ALA A 28 0.33 -2.48 -1.48
CA ALA A 28 -0.83 -1.71 -1.95
C ALA A 28 -1.20 -0.57 -1.00
N GLU A 29 -1.16 -0.81 0.32
CA GLU A 29 -1.42 0.22 1.33
C GLU A 29 -0.36 1.31 1.29
N CYS A 30 0.93 0.95 1.23
CA CYS A 30 2.00 1.95 1.09
C CYS A 30 1.82 2.79 -0.17
N LEU A 31 1.52 2.15 -1.31
CA LEU A 31 1.32 2.85 -2.58
C LEU A 31 0.10 3.78 -2.53
N ALA A 32 -1.01 3.33 -1.94
CA ALA A 32 -2.22 4.12 -1.76
C ALA A 32 -2.01 5.33 -0.84
N LEU A 33 -1.28 5.16 0.27
CA LEU A 33 -0.88 6.27 1.14
C LEU A 33 -0.01 7.26 0.37
N ASN A 34 0.93 6.77 -0.43
CA ASN A 34 1.78 7.64 -1.23
C ASN A 34 0.98 8.47 -2.26
N MET A 35 0.03 7.85 -2.97
CA MET A 35 -0.90 8.57 -3.84
C MET A 35 -1.69 9.62 -3.06
N TYR A 36 -2.20 9.27 -1.89
CA TYR A 36 -3.01 10.14 -1.05
C TYR A 36 -2.24 11.37 -0.59
N TYR A 37 -1.04 11.21 -0.05
CA TYR A 37 -0.28 12.31 0.51
C TYR A 37 0.44 13.17 -0.55
N GLU A 38 0.88 12.57 -1.65
CA GLU A 38 1.64 13.30 -2.67
C GLU A 38 0.77 13.88 -3.79
N ALA A 39 -0.43 13.32 -4.03
CA ALA A 39 -1.18 13.62 -5.25
C ALA A 39 -2.71 13.62 -5.16
N ARG A 40 -3.32 13.59 -3.96
CA ARG A 40 -4.80 13.54 -3.83
C ARG A 40 -5.56 14.65 -4.57
N ASP A 41 -4.98 15.84 -4.64
CA ASP A 41 -5.59 17.02 -5.26
C ASP A 41 -5.18 17.20 -6.74
N GLN A 42 -4.45 16.23 -7.31
CA GLN A 42 -3.92 16.26 -8.69
C GLN A 42 -4.68 15.33 -9.64
N GLY A 43 -5.74 14.68 -9.15
CA GLY A 43 -6.50 13.67 -9.90
C GLY A 43 -5.74 12.36 -10.15
N VAL A 44 -6.31 11.48 -10.97
CA VAL A 44 -5.75 10.13 -11.22
C VAL A 44 -4.37 10.21 -11.90
N GLY A 45 -4.16 11.18 -12.78
CA GLY A 45 -2.87 11.36 -13.46
C GLY A 45 -1.71 11.60 -12.48
N GLY A 46 -1.91 12.46 -11.48
CA GLY A 46 -0.90 12.70 -10.44
C GLY A 46 -0.62 11.46 -9.61
N ALA A 47 -1.66 10.73 -9.20
CA ALA A 47 -1.52 9.48 -8.45
C ALA A 47 -0.75 8.40 -9.22
N LEU A 48 -1.01 8.25 -10.52
CA LEU A 48 -0.27 7.32 -11.37
C LEU A 48 1.18 7.77 -11.56
N ALA A 49 1.42 9.07 -11.76
CA ALA A 49 2.77 9.61 -11.94
C ALA A 49 3.67 9.31 -10.73
N VAL A 50 3.20 9.59 -9.50
CA VAL A 50 3.98 9.28 -8.28
C VAL A 50 4.16 7.76 -8.08
N SER A 51 3.20 6.95 -8.52
CA SER A 51 3.28 5.49 -8.45
C SER A 51 4.32 4.93 -9.43
N PHE A 52 4.41 5.47 -10.65
CA PHE A 52 5.46 5.08 -11.58
C PHE A 52 6.85 5.50 -11.12
N VAL A 53 7.00 6.62 -10.39
CA VAL A 53 8.27 6.94 -9.72
C VAL A 53 8.66 5.85 -8.72
N VAL A 54 7.71 5.34 -7.93
CA VAL A 54 7.96 4.23 -7.00
C VAL A 54 8.38 2.97 -7.76
N PHE A 55 7.64 2.57 -8.80
CA PHE A 55 7.97 1.36 -9.56
C PHE A 55 9.30 1.48 -10.32
N ASN A 56 9.62 2.64 -10.88
CA ASN A 56 10.91 2.86 -11.52
C ASN A 56 12.07 2.68 -10.54
N ARG A 57 11.91 3.14 -9.28
CA ARG A 57 12.91 2.89 -8.23
C ARG A 57 12.96 1.43 -7.82
N VAL A 58 11.82 0.77 -7.62
CA VAL A 58 11.80 -0.67 -7.28
C VAL A 58 12.54 -1.52 -8.32
N ARG A 59 12.49 -1.15 -9.61
CA ARG A 59 13.20 -1.85 -10.70
C ARG A 59 14.69 -1.48 -10.83
N ASP A 60 15.14 -0.42 -10.16
CA ASP A 60 16.51 0.09 -10.26
C ASP A 60 17.35 -0.42 -9.08
N ASP A 61 18.53 -0.96 -9.37
CA ASP A 61 19.41 -1.61 -8.40
C ASP A 61 20.02 -0.65 -7.36
N ARG A 62 19.97 0.66 -7.60
CA ARG A 62 20.40 1.70 -6.67
C ARG A 62 19.38 1.95 -5.55
N PHE A 63 18.19 1.36 -5.63
CA PHE A 63 17.09 1.58 -4.70
C PHE A 63 16.61 0.26 -4.07
N PRO A 64 15.84 0.34 -2.97
CA PRO A 64 15.19 -0.84 -2.40
C PRO A 64 14.25 -1.51 -3.40
N ASN A 65 14.15 -2.83 -3.32
CA ASN A 65 13.41 -3.67 -4.27
C ASN A 65 11.96 -3.95 -3.86
N THR A 66 11.40 -3.18 -2.92
CA THR A 66 9.98 -3.29 -2.52
C THR A 66 9.32 -1.92 -2.41
N VAL A 67 8.02 -1.87 -2.72
CA VAL A 67 7.23 -0.64 -2.77
C VAL A 67 7.28 0.13 -1.44
N CYS A 68 7.04 -0.54 -0.32
CA CYS A 68 7.08 0.10 0.99
C CYS A 68 8.48 0.59 1.37
N GLN A 69 9.55 -0.15 1.05
CA GLN A 69 10.90 0.30 1.36
C GLN A 69 11.30 1.54 0.55
N VAL A 70 10.91 1.61 -0.73
CA VAL A 70 11.11 2.82 -1.56
C VAL A 70 10.33 4.00 -0.98
N ILE A 71 9.05 3.79 -0.63
CA ILE A 71 8.20 4.86 -0.11
C ILE A 71 8.72 5.37 1.25
N LYS A 72 9.20 4.46 2.10
CA LYS A 72 9.70 4.76 3.44
C LYS A 72 11.21 5.02 3.47
N GLN A 73 11.84 5.19 2.31
CA GLN A 73 13.28 5.39 2.21
C GLN A 73 13.68 6.75 2.80
N GLY A 74 14.68 6.73 3.67
CA GLY A 74 15.25 7.94 4.26
C GLY A 74 16.29 7.59 5.31
N PRO A 75 17.13 8.56 5.71
CA PRO A 75 18.06 8.36 6.82
C PRO A 75 17.26 8.21 8.12
N VAL A 76 17.73 7.33 9.00
CA VAL A 76 17.15 7.09 10.32
C VAL A 76 18.12 7.51 11.41
N ARG A 77 17.58 7.85 12.58
CA ARG A 77 18.34 8.08 13.80
C ARG A 77 17.82 7.19 14.91
N GLU A 78 18.73 6.76 15.77
CA GLU A 78 18.34 6.01 16.96
C GLU A 78 17.59 6.91 17.97
N SER A 79 16.69 6.31 18.74
CA SER A 79 16.01 6.94 19.85
C SER A 79 17.01 7.34 20.94
N TRP A 80 16.85 8.53 21.52
CA TRP A 80 17.70 8.95 22.64
C TRP A 80 17.53 8.08 23.89
N LYS A 81 16.43 7.30 23.97
CA LYS A 81 16.12 6.39 25.07
C LYS A 81 16.91 5.09 24.95
N THR A 82 16.92 4.50 23.76
CA THR A 82 17.57 3.20 23.47
C THR A 82 19.08 3.37 23.32
N ARG A 83 19.54 4.51 22.78
CA ARG A 83 20.97 4.82 22.65
C ARG A 83 21.73 4.83 23.98
N LYS A 84 21.00 4.92 25.11
CA LYS A 84 21.58 4.89 26.46
C LYS A 84 21.81 3.47 26.98
N THR A 85 21.13 2.48 26.43
CA THR A 85 21.28 1.09 26.84
C THR A 85 22.44 0.46 26.08
N LYS A 86 22.96 -0.65 26.62
CA LYS A 86 24.06 -1.40 26.00
C LYS A 86 23.57 -2.63 25.23
N ASP A 87 22.28 -2.93 25.28
CA ASP A 87 21.70 -4.09 24.61
C ASP A 87 21.39 -3.70 23.15
N PRO A 88 22.12 -4.25 22.16
CA PRO A 88 21.91 -3.90 20.76
C PRO A 88 20.49 -4.25 20.26
N ASN A 89 19.78 -5.13 20.96
CA ASN A 89 18.44 -5.57 20.57
C ASN A 89 17.33 -4.61 20.98
N ASP A 90 17.63 -3.59 21.80
CA ASP A 90 16.64 -2.59 22.20
C ASP A 90 16.53 -1.40 21.24
N ALA A 91 17.46 -1.31 20.29
CA ALA A 91 17.66 -0.12 19.47
C ALA A 91 16.41 0.18 18.63
N VAL A 92 15.77 1.33 18.89
CA VAL A 92 14.63 1.80 18.12
C VAL A 92 15.06 2.95 17.21
N PHE A 93 14.78 2.82 15.93
CA PHE A 93 15.12 3.83 14.92
C PHE A 93 13.88 4.59 14.45
N TYR A 94 14.05 5.89 14.27
CA TYR A 94 13.04 6.79 13.72
C TYR A 94 13.58 7.52 12.50
N PRO A 95 12.76 7.79 11.47
CA PRO A 95 13.19 8.56 10.33
C PRO A 95 13.60 9.98 10.75
N ILE A 96 14.65 10.51 10.10
CA ILE A 96 15.06 11.89 10.31
C ILE A 96 14.10 12.80 9.55
N ARG A 97 13.53 13.76 10.27
CA ARG A 97 12.53 14.70 9.75
C ARG A 97 13.01 15.40 8.48
N ASP A 98 12.11 15.54 7.50
CA ASP A 98 12.31 16.29 6.26
C ASP A 98 13.49 15.80 5.38
N LYS A 99 13.92 14.54 5.55
CA LYS A 99 15.02 13.93 4.78
C LYS A 99 14.62 12.67 4.01
N CYS A 100 13.33 12.34 3.98
CA CYS A 100 12.84 11.14 3.31
C CYS A 100 12.59 11.38 1.84
N GLN A 101 12.54 10.27 1.10
CA GLN A 101 12.25 10.28 -0.31
C GLN A 101 10.84 10.82 -0.61
N PHE A 102 9.86 10.45 0.22
CA PHE A 102 8.52 11.04 0.22
C PHE A 102 8.33 11.78 1.53
N SER A 103 7.96 13.05 1.43
CA SER A 103 8.06 14.00 2.56
C SER A 103 7.12 13.63 3.71
N TRP A 104 5.92 13.14 3.37
CA TRP A 104 4.88 12.77 4.34
C TRP A 104 5.34 11.68 5.31
N TRP A 105 6.23 10.77 4.91
CA TRP A 105 6.68 9.69 5.79
C TRP A 105 7.49 10.18 7.00
N CYS A 106 8.12 11.35 6.90
CA CYS A 106 8.88 11.92 8.01
C CYS A 106 8.62 13.39 8.26
N ASP A 107 7.43 13.86 7.93
CA ASP A 107 6.96 15.19 8.34
C ASP A 107 6.63 15.24 9.86
N GLY A 108 6.51 14.08 10.51
CA GLY A 108 6.15 13.93 11.93
C GLY A 108 4.66 14.11 12.20
N LEU A 109 3.82 14.05 11.16
CA LEU A 109 2.37 14.09 11.23
C LEU A 109 1.80 12.66 11.25
N SER A 110 0.47 12.55 11.31
CA SER A 110 -0.21 11.26 11.32
C SER A 110 -0.39 10.74 9.90
N ASP A 111 0.02 9.48 9.69
CA ASP A 111 -0.19 8.71 8.46
C ASP A 111 -1.63 8.21 8.28
N ASN A 112 -2.57 8.63 9.14
CA ASN A 112 -3.98 8.23 9.02
C ASN A 112 -4.73 9.17 8.05
N PRO A 113 -5.23 8.66 6.91
CA PRO A 113 -5.93 9.48 5.93
C PRO A 113 -7.23 10.06 6.50
N LYS A 114 -7.38 11.37 6.41
CA LYS A 114 -8.59 12.09 6.86
C LYS A 114 -9.78 11.82 5.94
N GLU A 115 -9.55 11.78 4.63
CA GLU A 115 -10.60 11.64 3.61
C GLU A 115 -10.73 10.18 3.18
N LYS A 116 -11.43 9.40 4.00
CA LYS A 116 -11.54 7.93 3.85
C LYS A 116 -12.01 7.49 2.46
N LYS A 117 -12.93 8.22 1.82
CA LYS A 117 -13.42 7.89 0.47
C LYS A 117 -12.34 8.05 -0.60
N ILE A 118 -11.54 9.10 -0.51
CA ILE A 118 -10.42 9.33 -1.44
C ILE A 118 -9.36 8.26 -1.23
N TYR A 119 -9.01 7.98 0.02
CA TYR A 119 -8.07 6.92 0.34
C TYR A 119 -8.54 5.54 -0.16
N ALA A 120 -9.80 5.18 0.06
CA ALA A 120 -10.38 3.92 -0.44
C ALA A 120 -10.25 3.82 -1.97
N ARG A 121 -10.53 4.91 -2.69
CA ARG A 121 -10.33 4.96 -4.14
C ARG A 121 -8.86 4.73 -4.54
N PHE A 122 -7.90 5.32 -3.84
CA PHE A 122 -6.48 5.08 -4.11
C PHE A 122 -6.06 3.66 -3.73
N LEU A 123 -6.64 3.08 -2.70
CA LEU A 123 -6.41 1.68 -2.33
C LEU A 123 -6.91 0.73 -3.42
N ASP A 124 -8.05 1.00 -4.04
CA ASP A 124 -8.54 0.22 -5.18
C ASP A 124 -7.60 0.31 -6.38
N ILE A 125 -7.15 1.54 -6.72
CA ILE A 125 -6.17 1.76 -7.80
C ILE A 125 -4.85 1.02 -7.50
N ALA A 126 -4.32 1.18 -6.28
CA ALA A 126 -3.08 0.54 -5.87
C ALA A 126 -3.19 -0.99 -5.91
N ASN A 127 -4.30 -1.57 -5.48
CA ASN A 127 -4.54 -3.01 -5.59
C ASN A 127 -4.52 -3.48 -7.05
N GLY A 128 -5.18 -2.77 -7.96
CA GLY A 128 -5.16 -3.08 -9.40
C GLY A 128 -3.74 -3.01 -9.99
N MET A 129 -2.95 -2.01 -9.59
CA MET A 129 -1.55 -1.89 -10.03
C MET A 129 -0.67 -3.02 -9.49
N ILE A 130 -0.81 -3.40 -8.21
CA ILE A 130 0.03 -4.44 -7.58
C ILE A 130 -0.32 -5.84 -8.09
N ARG A 131 -1.60 -6.12 -8.38
CA ARG A 131 -2.06 -7.43 -8.88
C ARG A 131 -1.76 -7.66 -10.37
N ASN A 132 -1.02 -6.75 -11.00
CA ASN A 132 -0.64 -6.83 -12.41
C ASN A 132 -1.84 -6.82 -13.40
N GLU A 133 -2.98 -6.24 -13.00
CA GLU A 133 -4.08 -5.93 -13.96
C GLU A 133 -3.68 -4.80 -14.93
N TYR A 134 -2.60 -4.09 -14.61
CA TYR A 134 -1.86 -3.19 -15.49
C TYR A 134 -0.45 -3.75 -15.70
N ASN A 135 -0.31 -4.75 -16.57
CA ASN A 135 1.02 -5.19 -17.01
C ASN A 135 1.77 -4.01 -17.66
N LEU A 136 2.90 -3.62 -17.08
CA LEU A 136 3.98 -2.85 -17.71
C LEU A 136 5.30 -3.59 -17.52
#